data_AF-A0A385TEL5-F1
#
_entry.id   AF-A0A385TEL5-F1
#
_cell.length_a   1.000
_cell.length_b   1.000
_cell.length_c   1.000
_cell.angle_alpha   90.00
_cell.angle_beta   90.00
_cell.angle_gamma   90.00
#
_symmetry.space_group_name_H-M   'P 1'
#
loop_
_entity.id
_entity.type
_entity.pdbx_description
1 polymer ?
#
loop_
_entity_poly.entity_id
_entity_poly.type
_entity_poly.pdbx_seq_one_letter_code
_entity_poly.pdbx_strand_id
1 'polypeptide(L)'
;MSYQKAFEAYIAATNTHDFDQVARLLDEGAVYWFSDRSCCCLEEIRAYFEHAWDVIRDEVYRAEDVVWIATDVHSAVCIYTYHYEGYFQGEYTTGSGRATNVFVRDADGVWKLKHEHLSSMG
;
A
#
# COMPACT_ATOMS: atom_id res chain seq x y z
N MET A 1 -2.05 -17.15 -7.01
CA MET A 1 -1.10 -16.28 -6.27
C MET A 1 -1.33 -16.49 -4.78
N SER A 2 -0.32 -16.46 -3.91
CA SER A 2 -0.54 -16.48 -2.45
C SER A 2 -0.66 -15.04 -1.92
N TYR A 3 -1.12 -14.85 -0.68
CA TYR A 3 -1.17 -13.51 -0.08
C TYR A 3 0.21 -12.85 0.03
N GLN A 4 1.29 -13.63 0.25
CA GLN A 4 2.65 -13.10 0.25
C GLN A 4 3.04 -12.55 -1.12
N LYS A 5 2.72 -13.29 -2.19
CA LYS A 5 2.97 -12.82 -3.56
C LYS A 5 2.10 -11.62 -3.94
N ALA A 6 0.88 -11.53 -3.41
CA ALA A 6 0.03 -10.37 -3.61
C ALA A 6 0.61 -9.13 -2.91
N PHE A 7 1.16 -9.30 -1.71
CA PHE A 7 1.89 -8.24 -1.01
C PHE A 7 3.15 -7.80 -1.78
N GLU A 8 4.00 -8.73 -2.23
CA GLU A 8 5.17 -8.42 -3.06
C GLU A 8 4.78 -7.69 -4.35
N ALA A 9 3.71 -8.15 -5.02
CA ALA A 9 3.18 -7.50 -6.21
C ALA A 9 2.65 -6.09 -5.91
N TYR A 10 2.03 -5.87 -4.75
CA TYR A 10 1.55 -4.56 -4.32
C TYR A 10 2.70 -3.58 -4.13
N ILE A 11 3.74 -3.96 -3.39
CA ILE A 11 4.93 -3.12 -3.21
C ILE A 11 5.60 -2.81 -4.56
N ALA A 12 5.71 -3.80 -5.44
CA ALA A 12 6.27 -3.61 -6.77
C ALA A 12 5.40 -2.65 -7.62
N ALA A 13 4.07 -2.80 -7.57
CA ALA A 13 3.14 -1.94 -8.29
C ALA A 13 3.20 -0.48 -7.80
N THR A 14 3.28 -0.27 -6.48
CA THR A 14 3.44 1.08 -5.91
C THR A 14 4.68 1.79 -6.47
N ASN A 15 5.81 1.08 -6.57
CA ASN A 15 7.05 1.65 -7.11
C ASN A 15 7.01 1.90 -8.64
N THR A 16 5.98 1.44 -9.36
CA THR A 16 5.83 1.79 -10.79
C THR A 16 5.33 3.21 -11.00
N HIS A 17 4.81 3.86 -9.95
CA HIS A 17 4.12 5.16 -10.04
C HIS A 17 2.98 5.18 -11.08
N ASP A 18 2.39 4.01 -11.35
CA ASP A 18 1.24 3.82 -12.23
C ASP A 18 0.10 3.21 -11.40
N PHE A 19 -0.88 4.04 -11.07
CA PHE A 19 -1.99 3.59 -10.25
C PHE A 19 -2.83 2.50 -10.93
N ASP A 20 -2.81 2.38 -12.26
CA ASP A 20 -3.53 1.29 -12.93
C ASP A 20 -2.93 -0.09 -12.59
N GLN A 21 -1.64 -0.16 -12.27
CA GLN A 21 -1.00 -1.38 -11.78
C GLN A 21 -1.41 -1.68 -10.34
N VAL A 22 -1.48 -0.65 -9.50
CA VAL A 22 -1.93 -0.78 -8.10
C VAL A 22 -3.39 -1.20 -8.04
N ALA A 23 -4.26 -0.54 -8.80
CA ALA A 23 -5.71 -0.76 -8.83
C ALA A 23 -6.08 -2.22 -9.15
N ARG A 24 -5.29 -2.91 -9.99
CA ARG A 24 -5.49 -4.35 -10.30
C ARG A 24 -5.32 -5.25 -9.09
N LEU A 25 -4.64 -4.80 -8.05
CA LEU A 25 -4.37 -5.55 -6.83
C LEU A 25 -5.33 -5.18 -5.70
N LEU A 26 -6.19 -4.17 -5.88
CA LEU A 26 -7.14 -3.73 -4.86
C LEU A 26 -8.47 -4.48 -4.99
N ASP A 27 -9.11 -4.67 -3.84
CA ASP A 27 -10.52 -5.07 -3.76
C ASP A 27 -11.42 -3.89 -4.15
N GLU A 28 -12.58 -4.14 -4.76
CA GLU A 28 -13.50 -3.07 -5.18
C GLU A 28 -13.97 -2.19 -4.03
N GLY A 29 -14.05 -2.74 -2.82
CA GLY A 29 -14.38 -2.00 -1.60
C GLY A 29 -13.17 -1.72 -0.73
N ALA A 30 -12.00 -1.46 -1.32
CA ALA A 30 -10.79 -1.13 -0.57
C ALA A 30 -10.94 0.20 0.21
N VAL A 31 -10.41 0.24 1.42
CA VAL A 31 -10.42 1.44 2.29
C VAL A 31 -9.01 1.71 2.78
N TYR A 32 -8.59 2.97 2.73
CA TYR A 32 -7.25 3.38 3.15
C TYR A 32 -7.32 4.42 4.27
N TRP A 33 -6.48 4.25 5.28
CA TRP A 33 -6.23 5.27 6.30
C TRP A 33 -4.79 5.73 6.21
N PHE A 34 -4.62 6.97 5.78
CA PHE A 34 -3.34 7.66 5.79
C PHE A 34 -3.27 8.62 6.99
N SER A 35 -2.07 9.13 7.27
CA SER A 35 -1.83 10.01 8.42
C SER A 35 -2.69 11.28 8.41
N ASP A 36 -3.08 11.77 7.23
CA ASP A 36 -3.78 13.03 7.04
C ASP A 36 -5.24 12.87 6.58
N ARG A 37 -5.63 11.68 6.08
CA ARG A 37 -6.99 11.45 5.57
C ARG A 37 -7.37 9.96 5.48
N SER A 38 -8.66 9.72 5.39
CA SER A 38 -9.23 8.42 4.98
C SER A 38 -9.72 8.48 3.53
N CYS A 39 -9.52 7.39 2.79
CA CYS A 39 -10.07 7.19 1.44
C CYS A 39 -10.96 5.93 1.45
N CYS A 40 -12.19 6.07 0.96
CA CYS A 40 -13.25 5.05 1.05
C CYS A 40 -13.69 4.53 -0.33
N CYS A 41 -13.09 5.00 -1.42
CA CYS A 41 -13.31 4.48 -2.77
C CYS A 41 -12.03 4.55 -3.61
N LEU A 42 -12.00 3.83 -4.75
CA LEU A 42 -10.83 3.74 -5.63
C LEU A 42 -10.41 5.10 -6.20
N GLU A 43 -11.36 6.01 -6.44
CA GLU A 43 -11.07 7.36 -6.93
C GLU A 43 -10.30 8.19 -5.89
N GLU A 44 -10.69 8.10 -4.62
CA GLU A 44 -9.99 8.79 -3.53
C GLU A 44 -8.60 8.19 -3.27
N ILE A 45 -8.48 6.87 -3.37
CA ILE A 45 -7.19 6.17 -3.24
C ILE A 45 -6.27 6.60 -4.39
N ARG A 46 -6.76 6.56 -5.64
CA ARG A 46 -6.00 7.02 -6.83
C ARG A 46 -5.47 8.42 -6.63
N ALA A 47 -6.35 9.36 -6.29
CA ALA A 47 -5.99 10.77 -6.13
C ALA A 47 -4.90 10.95 -5.06
N TYR A 48 -4.90 10.12 -4.01
CA TYR A 48 -3.86 10.16 -2.99
C TYR A 48 -2.51 9.68 -3.51
N PHE A 49 -2.46 8.51 -4.16
CA PHE A 49 -1.23 7.96 -4.73
C PHE A 49 -0.62 8.91 -5.76
N GLU A 50 -1.43 9.37 -6.72
CA GLU A 50 -0.99 10.28 -7.78
C GLU A 50 -0.50 11.62 -7.20
N HIS A 51 -1.13 12.13 -6.14
CA HIS A 51 -0.65 13.32 -5.44
C HIS A 51 0.67 13.06 -4.69
N ALA A 52 0.78 11.96 -3.96
CA ALA A 52 1.99 11.61 -3.21
C ALA A 52 3.21 11.46 -4.13
N TRP A 53 3.04 10.78 -5.27
CA TRP A 53 4.08 10.62 -6.30
C TRP A 53 4.46 11.91 -7.02
N ASP A 54 3.53 12.86 -7.13
CA ASP A 54 3.84 14.19 -7.68
C ASP A 54 4.61 15.06 -6.67
N VAL A 55 4.24 14.96 -5.38
CA VAL A 55 4.87 15.70 -4.28
C VAL A 55 6.28 15.18 -3.98
N ILE A 56 6.46 13.86 -3.94
CA ILE A 56 7.75 13.20 -3.72
C ILE A 56 8.16 12.55 -5.03
N ARG A 57 9.02 13.24 -5.78
CA ARG A 57 9.48 12.76 -7.09
C ARG A 57 10.49 11.63 -6.92
N ASP A 58 10.48 10.70 -7.87
CA ASP A 58 11.33 9.49 -7.88
C ASP A 58 11.22 8.72 -6.55
N GLU A 59 9.99 8.59 -6.05
CA GLU A 59 9.73 7.93 -4.77
C GLU A 59 10.09 6.44 -4.84
N VAL A 60 10.76 5.94 -3.80
CA VAL A 60 11.03 4.52 -3.65
C VAL A 60 10.42 4.05 -2.35
N TYR A 61 9.37 3.23 -2.46
CA TYR A 61 8.64 2.67 -1.33
C TYR A 61 9.19 1.29 -0.96
N ARG A 62 9.50 1.08 0.32
CA ARG A 62 9.96 -0.21 0.86
C ARG A 62 9.15 -0.65 2.06
N ALA A 63 9.00 -1.95 2.20
CA ALA A 63 8.42 -2.59 3.38
C ALA A 63 9.46 -3.51 4.04
N GLU A 64 9.68 -3.31 5.33
CA GLU A 64 10.64 -4.05 6.15
C GLU A 64 9.94 -4.64 7.37
N ASP A 65 10.54 -5.67 7.99
CA ASP A 65 9.99 -6.32 9.19
C ASP A 65 8.54 -6.82 9.03
N VAL A 66 8.22 -7.42 7.88
CA VAL A 66 6.87 -7.91 7.57
C VAL A 66 6.51 -9.09 8.47
N VAL A 67 5.47 -8.92 9.29
CA VAL A 67 4.93 -9.95 10.17
C VAL A 67 3.48 -10.24 9.81
N TRP A 68 3.19 -11.48 9.43
CA TRP A 68 1.83 -11.98 9.23
C TRP A 68 1.22 -12.33 10.58
N ILE A 69 0.25 -11.55 11.04
CA ILE A 69 -0.34 -11.65 12.39
C ILE A 69 -1.65 -12.45 12.43
N ALA A 70 -2.30 -12.61 11.27
CA ALA A 70 -3.47 -13.47 11.10
C ALA A 70 -3.55 -13.95 9.65
N THR A 71 -3.78 -15.24 9.44
CA THR A 71 -3.92 -15.81 8.09
C THR A 71 -4.89 -16.98 8.11
N ASP A 72 -5.77 -17.05 7.11
CA ASP A 72 -6.60 -18.22 6.81
C ASP A 72 -6.73 -18.42 5.28
N VAL A 73 -7.70 -19.21 4.84
CA VAL A 73 -7.91 -19.53 3.42
C VAL A 73 -8.55 -18.40 2.60
N HIS A 74 -9.15 -17.42 3.27
CA HIS A 74 -9.90 -16.28 2.72
C HIS A 74 -9.30 -14.91 3.06
N SER A 75 -8.53 -14.80 4.14
CA SER A 75 -7.97 -13.53 4.62
C SER A 75 -6.52 -13.66 5.09
N ALA A 76 -5.77 -12.56 5.00
CA ALA A 76 -4.43 -12.46 5.54
C ALA A 76 -4.15 -11.03 6.00
N VAL A 77 -3.51 -10.86 7.15
CA VAL A 77 -3.17 -9.57 7.73
C VAL A 77 -1.69 -9.53 8.04
N CYS A 78 -1.00 -8.51 7.55
CA CYS A 78 0.37 -8.23 7.93
C CYS A 78 0.52 -6.81 8.47
N ILE A 79 1.54 -6.66 9.31
CA ILE A 79 2.08 -5.38 9.75
C ILE A 79 3.54 -5.30 9.34
N TYR A 80 4.03 -4.10 9.06
CA TYR A 80 5.41 -3.87 8.65
C TYR A 80 5.83 -2.42 8.92
N THR A 81 7.14 -2.18 8.93
CA THR A 81 7.71 -0.84 8.88
C THR A 81 7.81 -0.43 7.41
N TYR A 82 7.18 0.68 7.03
CA TYR A 82 7.38 1.22 5.69
C TYR A 82 8.47 2.28 5.69
N HIS A 83 9.18 2.40 4.58
CA HIS A 83 10.14 3.45 4.31
C HIS A 83 9.84 4.05 2.94
N TYR A 84 10.04 5.35 2.81
CA TYR A 84 10.07 6.02 1.52
C TYR A 84 11.32 6.90 1.43
N GLU A 85 11.77 7.12 0.21
CA GLU A 85 12.78 8.13 -0.13
C GLU A 85 12.47 8.72 -1.51
N GLY A 86 12.92 9.94 -1.77
CA GLY A 86 12.69 10.62 -3.04
C GLY A 86 13.06 12.10 -2.93
N TYR A 87 12.43 12.95 -3.75
CA TYR A 87 12.75 14.37 -3.82
C TYR A 87 11.52 15.25 -3.63
N PHE A 88 11.53 16.07 -2.58
CA PHE A 88 10.53 17.12 -2.35
C PHE A 88 11.12 18.47 -2.74
N GLN A 89 10.53 19.14 -3.73
CA GLN A 89 11.05 20.42 -4.26
C GLN A 89 12.54 20.37 -4.69
N GLY A 90 13.01 19.20 -5.14
CA GLY A 90 14.39 18.98 -5.55
C GLY A 90 15.36 18.64 -4.41
N GLU A 91 14.91 18.70 -3.16
CA GLU A 91 15.70 18.26 -2.01
C GLU A 91 15.41 16.79 -1.68
N TYR A 92 16.47 16.01 -1.47
CA TYR A 92 16.33 14.61 -1.09
C TYR A 92 15.65 14.51 0.29
N THR A 93 14.61 13.70 0.36
CA THR A 93 13.85 13.44 1.58
C THR A 93 13.64 11.95 1.78
N THR A 94 13.47 11.55 3.02
CA THR A 94 13.14 10.18 3.40
C THR A 94 12.27 10.19 4.65
N GLY A 95 11.45 9.16 4.81
CA GLY A 95 10.64 8.97 5.99
C GLY A 95 10.28 7.50 6.19
N SER A 96 9.68 7.22 7.33
CA SER A 96 9.25 5.87 7.69
C SER A 96 8.07 5.90 8.65
N GLY A 97 7.34 4.80 8.71
CA GLY A 97 6.23 4.63 9.63
C GLY A 97 5.82 3.17 9.76
N ARG A 98 4.62 2.94 10.28
CA ARG A 98 4.04 1.61 10.44
C ARG A 98 2.88 1.43 9.49
N ALA A 99 2.80 0.25 8.91
CA ALA A 99 1.72 -0.15 8.03
C ALA A 99 0.97 -1.35 8.59
N THR A 100 -0.31 -1.43 8.25
CA THR A 100 -1.12 -2.65 8.33
C THR A 100 -1.75 -2.87 6.97
N ASN A 101 -1.64 -4.07 6.42
CA ASN A 101 -2.35 -4.47 5.22
C ASN A 101 -3.27 -5.65 5.53
N VAL A 102 -4.50 -5.57 5.04
CA VAL A 102 -5.48 -6.66 5.06
C VAL A 102 -5.72 -7.10 3.63
N PHE A 103 -5.50 -8.37 3.38
CA PHE A 103 -5.77 -9.03 2.11
C PHE A 103 -7.00 -9.93 2.24
N VAL A 104 -7.80 -9.97 1.19
CA VAL A 104 -8.91 -10.90 1.02
C VAL A 104 -8.73 -11.70 -0.26
N ARG A 105 -9.22 -12.93 -0.26
CA ARG A 105 -9.27 -13.76 -1.45
C ARG A 105 -10.66 -13.68 -2.07
N ASP A 106 -10.73 -13.20 -3.30
CA ASP A 106 -11.99 -13.09 -4.03
C ASP A 106 -12.53 -14.46 -4.49
N ALA A 107 -13.71 -14.44 -5.12
CA ALA A 107 -14.39 -15.64 -5.60
C ALA A 107 -13.60 -16.41 -6.68
N ASP A 108 -12.78 -15.71 -7.46
CA ASP A 108 -11.89 -16.29 -8.47
C ASP A 108 -10.57 -16.82 -7.86
N GLY A 109 -10.42 -16.69 -6.54
CA GLY A 109 -9.29 -17.17 -5.79
C GLY A 109 -8.07 -16.26 -5.88
N VAL A 110 -8.24 -15.01 -6.34
CA VAL A 110 -7.19 -13.99 -6.44
C VAL A 110 -7.13 -13.22 -5.12
N TRP A 111 -5.92 -12.98 -4.64
CA TRP A 111 -5.70 -12.17 -3.44
C TRP A 111 -5.66 -10.70 -3.81
N LYS A 112 -6.42 -9.89 -3.07
CA LYS A 112 -6.58 -8.46 -3.25
C LYS A 112 -6.37 -7.73 -1.93
N LEU A 113 -5.81 -6.53 -1.98
CA LEU A 113 -5.67 -5.67 -0.83
C LEU A 113 -7.03 -5.02 -0.53
N LYS A 114 -7.54 -5.27 0.68
CA LYS A 114 -8.83 -4.77 1.17
C LYS A 114 -8.69 -3.53 2.04
N HIS A 115 -7.60 -3.44 2.78
CA HIS A 115 -7.35 -2.29 3.64
C HIS A 115 -5.85 -2.04 3.79
N GLU A 116 -5.48 -0.77 3.76
CA GLU A 116 -4.19 -0.31 4.24
C GLU A 116 -4.37 0.80 5.28
N HIS A 117 -3.55 0.74 6.33
CA HIS A 117 -3.41 1.82 7.29
C HIS A 117 -1.93 2.16 7.44
N LEU A 118 -1.58 3.41 7.16
CA LEU A 118 -0.25 3.99 7.38
C LEU A 118 -0.31 5.00 8.52
N SER A 119 0.63 4.89 9.45
CA SER A 119 0.79 5.85 10.55
C SER A 119 2.27 6.21 10.74
N SER A 120 2.56 7.42 11.22
CA SER A 120 3.94 7.79 11.57
C SER A 120 4.45 6.96 12.76
N MET A 121 5.78 6.85 12.85
CA MET A 121 6.42 6.59 14.13
C MET A 121 6.46 7.93 14.88
N GLY A 122 5.82 7.97 16.05
CA GLY A 122 5.77 9.17 16.89
C GLY A 122 7.09 9.49 17.57
#